data_AF-R7VLK6-F1
#
_entry.id   AF-R7VLK6-F1
#
_cell.length_a   1.000
_cell.length_b   1.000
_cell.length_c   1.000
_cell.angle_alpha   90.00
_cell.angle_beta   90.00
_cell.angle_gamma   90.00
#
_symmetry.space_group_name_H-M   'P 1'
#
loop_
_entity.id
_entity.type
_entity.pdbx_description
1 polymer ?
#
loop_
_entity_poly.entity_id
_entity_poly.type
_entity_poly.pdbx_seq_one_letter_code
_entity_poly.pdbx_strand_id
1 'polypeptide(L)'
;LVIFLLCERNKGCSSFWKPYVDILPSSYTDILHWTSKEMDLLPKFTKRRACDLRLKAEESFNRLCNGFLPLLVRQMPQFNGAFTWDLFKWAWSSVNTRCVYMSQPQNSVLSPDEEDKSALAPFLDLLNHTVDVEVNARFDDSSKSYKITTLTACKPYDQVFINYGPHSNEKLLLEYGFTLPCNPHNNISLTLSQSLPVP
;
A
#
# COMPACT_ATOMS: atom_id res chain seq x y z
N LEU A 1 -2.61 -10.40 1.99
CA LEU A 1 -2.47 -9.46 3.13
C LEU A 1 -3.77 -8.77 3.55
N VAL A 2 -4.55 -8.14 2.64
CA VAL A 2 -5.78 -7.40 3.03
C VAL A 2 -6.77 -8.26 3.82
N ILE A 3 -7.12 -9.45 3.31
CA ILE A 3 -8.01 -10.40 4.01
C ILE A 3 -7.42 -10.84 5.35
N PHE A 4 -6.11 -11.08 5.40
CA PHE A 4 -5.43 -11.44 6.65
C PHE A 4 -5.58 -10.34 7.70
N LEU A 5 -5.39 -9.07 7.32
CA LEU A 5 -5.51 -7.95 8.24
C LEU A 5 -6.95 -7.76 8.73
N LEU A 6 -7.95 -7.95 7.86
CA LEU A 6 -9.37 -7.98 8.25
C LEU A 6 -9.65 -9.11 9.24
N CYS A 7 -9.10 -10.30 9.00
CA CYS A 7 -9.26 -11.44 9.88
C CYS A 7 -8.65 -11.20 11.27
N GLU A 8 -7.42 -10.72 11.33
CA GLU A 8 -6.72 -10.42 12.59
C GLU A 8 -7.41 -9.30 13.36
N ARG A 9 -7.92 -8.28 12.69
CA ARG A 9 -8.71 -7.23 13.34
C ARG A 9 -10.01 -7.77 13.95
N ASN A 10 -10.75 -8.62 13.24
CA ASN A 10 -12.00 -9.20 13.74
C ASN A 10 -11.79 -10.15 14.93
N LYS A 11 -10.62 -10.82 15.01
CA LYS A 11 -10.24 -11.65 16.16
C LYS A 11 -10.08 -10.84 17.46
N GLY A 12 -9.90 -9.52 17.38
CA GLY A 12 -9.79 -8.65 18.54
C GLY A 12 -8.70 -9.12 19.51
N CYS A 13 -9.02 -9.23 20.80
CA CYS A 13 -8.07 -9.63 21.85
C CYS A 13 -7.48 -11.04 21.69
N SER A 14 -8.06 -11.90 20.84
CA SER A 14 -7.51 -13.22 20.54
C SER A 14 -6.46 -13.22 19.43
N SER A 15 -6.26 -12.09 18.74
CA SER A 15 -5.23 -11.96 17.70
C SER A 15 -3.85 -11.78 18.32
N PHE A 16 -2.89 -12.61 17.89
CA PHE A 16 -1.47 -12.38 18.14
C PHE A 16 -1.00 -11.02 17.59
N TRP A 17 -1.57 -10.60 16.46
CA TRP A 17 -1.22 -9.35 15.78
C TRP A 17 -1.95 -8.13 16.32
N LYS A 18 -2.80 -8.27 17.36
CA LYS A 18 -3.52 -7.15 17.95
C LYS A 18 -2.63 -5.93 18.26
N PRO A 19 -1.44 -6.07 18.88
CA PRO A 19 -0.58 -4.92 19.16
C PRO A 19 -0.17 -4.15 17.90
N TYR A 20 0.07 -4.86 16.79
CA TYR A 20 0.38 -4.23 15.50
C TYR A 20 -0.87 -3.59 14.87
N VAL A 21 -2.00 -4.30 14.87
CA VAL A 21 -3.27 -3.79 14.33
C VAL A 21 -3.71 -2.51 15.05
N ASP A 22 -3.50 -2.44 16.36
CA ASP A 22 -3.90 -1.29 17.19
C ASP A 22 -3.05 -0.03 16.93
N ILE A 23 -1.81 -0.17 16.44
CA ILE A 23 -0.94 0.98 16.12
C ILE A 23 -1.07 1.46 14.67
N LEU A 24 -1.75 0.71 13.81
CA LEU A 24 -2.02 1.14 12.44
C LEU A 24 -2.89 2.41 12.44
N PRO A 25 -2.70 3.32 11.47
CA PRO A 25 -3.58 4.48 11.31
C PRO A 25 -5.05 4.09 11.26
N SER A 26 -5.89 4.86 11.95
CA SER A 26 -7.35 4.68 11.91
C SER A 26 -7.97 5.20 10.61
N SER A 27 -7.29 6.13 9.93
CA SER A 27 -7.69 6.73 8.65
C SER A 27 -6.48 6.97 7.75
N TYR A 28 -6.73 7.08 6.44
CA TYR A 28 -5.73 7.34 5.41
C TYR A 28 -6.20 8.47 4.49
N THR A 29 -5.28 9.04 3.74
CA THR A 29 -5.50 10.15 2.79
C THR A 29 -5.28 9.73 1.34
N ASP A 30 -5.12 8.43 1.08
CA ASP A 30 -5.06 7.89 -0.28
C ASP A 30 -6.43 7.97 -0.99
N ILE A 31 -6.42 7.69 -2.28
CA ILE A 31 -7.55 7.97 -3.16
C ILE A 31 -8.85 7.26 -2.81
N LEU A 32 -8.80 6.16 -2.05
CA LEU A 32 -10.00 5.45 -1.61
C LEU A 32 -10.81 6.25 -0.58
N HIS A 33 -10.19 7.21 0.10
CA HIS A 33 -10.83 8.00 1.16
C HIS A 33 -11.31 9.38 0.68
N TRP A 34 -11.04 9.73 -0.57
CA TRP A 34 -11.42 11.02 -1.14
C TRP A 34 -12.92 11.08 -1.46
N THR A 35 -13.51 12.24 -1.19
CA THR A 35 -14.87 12.60 -1.58
C THR A 35 -14.93 12.90 -3.08
N SER A 36 -16.14 12.86 -3.66
CA SER A 36 -16.33 13.23 -5.07
C SER A 36 -15.86 14.65 -5.36
N LYS A 37 -16.03 15.59 -4.41
CA LYS A 37 -15.57 16.98 -4.57
C LYS A 37 -14.05 17.07 -4.66
N GLU A 38 -13.32 16.32 -3.84
CA GLU A 38 -11.86 16.29 -3.91
C GLU A 38 -11.38 15.62 -5.21
N MET A 39 -12.06 14.55 -5.63
CA MET A 39 -11.78 13.90 -6.91
C MET A 39 -12.00 14.83 -8.11
N ASP A 40 -12.94 15.77 -8.02
CA ASP A 40 -13.21 16.76 -9.06
C ASP A 40 -12.10 17.82 -9.20
N LEU A 41 -11.26 18.00 -8.19
CA LEU A 41 -10.10 18.89 -8.24
C LEU A 41 -8.92 18.29 -9.00
N LEU A 42 -8.93 16.97 -9.24
CA LEU A 42 -7.82 16.30 -9.93
C LEU A 42 -7.79 16.66 -11.42
N PRO A 43 -6.59 16.86 -11.99
CA PRO A 43 -6.42 16.96 -13.44
C PRO A 43 -7.02 15.73 -14.14
N LYS A 44 -7.57 15.91 -15.35
CA LYS A 44 -8.29 14.85 -16.10
C LYS A 44 -7.53 13.51 -16.15
N PHE A 45 -6.22 13.56 -16.37
CA PHE A 45 -5.38 12.37 -16.46
C PHE A 45 -5.27 11.65 -15.11
N THR A 46 -4.84 12.37 -14.08
CA THR A 46 -4.73 11.83 -12.71
C THR A 46 -6.08 11.36 -12.18
N LYS A 47 -7.18 12.06 -12.51
CA LYS A 47 -8.54 11.65 -12.15
C LYS A 47 -8.91 10.30 -12.77
N ARG A 48 -8.51 10.02 -14.01
CA ARG A 48 -8.76 8.72 -14.65
C ARG A 48 -8.06 7.60 -13.88
N ARG A 49 -6.76 7.75 -13.62
CA ARG A 49 -5.99 6.78 -12.83
C ARG A 49 -6.56 6.59 -11.42
N ALA A 50 -6.97 7.68 -10.78
CA ALA A 50 -7.64 7.67 -9.50
C ALA A 50 -8.94 6.84 -9.52
N CYS A 51 -9.78 7.03 -10.55
CA CYS A 51 -10.98 6.21 -10.75
C CYS A 51 -10.65 4.74 -10.98
N ASP A 52 -9.63 4.42 -11.79
CA ASP A 52 -9.22 3.04 -12.06
C ASP A 52 -8.76 2.32 -10.78
N LEU A 53 -8.01 3.01 -9.91
CA LEU A 53 -7.61 2.48 -8.60
C LEU A 53 -8.80 2.21 -7.68
N ARG A 54 -9.78 3.13 -7.64
CA ARG A 54 -11.03 2.93 -6.86
C ARG A 54 -11.83 1.75 -7.39
N LEU A 55 -12.02 1.68 -8.71
CA LEU A 55 -12.74 0.58 -9.35
C LEU A 55 -12.08 -0.77 -9.04
N LYS A 56 -10.74 -0.85 -9.12
CA LYS A 56 -9.99 -2.06 -8.76
C LYS A 56 -10.23 -2.48 -7.31
N ALA A 57 -10.28 -1.54 -6.36
CA ALA A 57 -10.57 -1.84 -4.97
C ALA A 57 -12.02 -2.32 -4.77
N GLU A 58 -12.99 -1.66 -5.42
CA GLU A 58 -14.41 -2.03 -5.39
C GLU A 58 -14.64 -3.44 -5.96
N GLU A 59 -14.06 -3.75 -7.12
CA GLU A 59 -14.12 -5.08 -7.71
C GLU A 59 -13.47 -6.14 -6.81
N SER A 60 -12.35 -5.79 -6.16
CA SER A 60 -11.68 -6.71 -5.21
C SER A 60 -12.54 -7.00 -4.00
N PHE A 61 -13.24 -5.99 -3.47
CA PHE A 61 -14.21 -6.16 -2.39
C PHE A 61 -15.42 -6.99 -2.83
N ASN A 62 -15.94 -6.77 -4.03
CA ASN A 62 -17.03 -7.57 -4.59
C ASN A 62 -16.63 -9.05 -4.75
N ARG A 63 -15.40 -9.32 -5.21
CA ARG A 63 -14.87 -10.70 -5.27
C ARG A 63 -14.71 -11.32 -3.88
N LEU A 64 -14.28 -10.55 -2.89
CA LEU A 64 -14.23 -11.01 -1.50
C LEU A 64 -15.63 -11.39 -1.00
N CYS A 65 -16.62 -10.51 -1.18
CA CYS A 65 -17.98 -10.71 -0.68
C CYS A 65 -18.72 -11.86 -1.37
N ASN A 66 -18.58 -11.99 -2.69
CA ASN A 66 -19.32 -12.97 -3.49
C ASN A 66 -18.61 -14.32 -3.60
N GLY A 67 -17.30 -14.36 -3.37
CA GLY A 67 -16.49 -15.58 -3.51
C GLY A 67 -15.98 -16.12 -2.18
N PHE A 68 -15.07 -15.39 -1.54
CA PHE A 68 -14.32 -15.91 -0.40
C PHE A 68 -15.10 -15.85 0.93
N LEU A 69 -15.81 -14.76 1.19
CA LEU A 69 -16.51 -14.51 2.45
C LEU A 69 -17.56 -15.59 2.77
N PRO A 70 -18.41 -16.08 1.83
CA PRO A 70 -19.36 -17.14 2.14
C PRO A 70 -18.68 -18.45 2.57
N LEU A 71 -17.53 -18.78 1.97
CA LEU A 71 -16.73 -19.95 2.34
C LEU A 71 -16.11 -19.79 3.73
N LEU A 72 -15.59 -18.59 4.03
CA LEU A 72 -15.04 -18.24 5.33
C LEU A 72 -16.10 -18.33 6.42
N VAL A 73 -17.29 -17.74 6.21
CA VAL A 73 -18.40 -17.75 7.17
C VAL A 73 -18.91 -19.16 7.42
N ARG A 74 -18.95 -20.03 6.40
CA ARG A 74 -19.34 -21.43 6.58
C ARG A 74 -18.40 -22.18 7.53
N GLN A 75 -17.11 -21.87 7.51
CA GLN A 75 -16.12 -22.49 8.41
C GLN A 75 -15.99 -21.75 9.74
N MET A 76 -16.22 -20.44 9.74
CA MET A 76 -16.03 -19.53 10.86
C MET A 76 -17.18 -18.51 10.92
N PRO A 77 -18.33 -18.88 11.53
CA PRO A 77 -19.55 -18.06 11.54
C PRO A 77 -19.39 -16.67 12.16
N GLN A 78 -18.38 -16.46 13.02
CA GLN A 78 -18.06 -15.17 13.64
C GLN A 78 -17.61 -14.08 12.64
N PHE A 79 -17.35 -14.44 11.39
CA PHE A 79 -17.03 -13.48 10.32
C PHE A 79 -18.27 -12.99 9.55
N ASN A 80 -19.47 -13.48 9.88
CA ASN A 80 -20.68 -13.05 9.19
C ASN A 80 -20.94 -11.56 9.46
N GLY A 81 -21.02 -10.76 8.39
CA GLY A 81 -21.16 -9.30 8.48
C GLY A 81 -19.93 -8.55 9.00
N ALA A 82 -18.81 -9.23 9.24
CA ALA A 82 -17.60 -8.61 9.80
C ALA A 82 -16.86 -7.69 8.82
N PHE A 83 -17.03 -7.91 7.50
CA PHE A 83 -16.26 -7.20 6.47
C PHE A 83 -17.13 -6.16 5.76
N THR A 84 -17.11 -4.93 6.28
CA THR A 84 -17.74 -3.77 5.63
C THR A 84 -16.82 -3.14 4.59
N TRP A 85 -17.38 -2.32 3.70
CA TRP A 85 -16.60 -1.55 2.73
C TRP A 85 -15.59 -0.60 3.41
N ASP A 86 -15.97 0.05 4.51
CA ASP A 86 -15.05 0.94 5.22
C ASP A 86 -13.88 0.19 5.87
N LEU A 87 -14.14 -0.98 6.44
CA LEU A 87 -13.08 -1.85 6.95
C LEU A 87 -12.18 -2.36 5.83
N PHE A 88 -12.75 -2.69 4.67
CA PHE A 88 -11.97 -3.09 3.51
C PHE A 88 -11.08 -1.95 3.00
N LYS A 89 -11.60 -0.73 2.85
CA LYS A 89 -10.79 0.45 2.49
C LYS A 89 -9.64 0.65 3.48
N TRP A 90 -9.92 0.60 4.78
CA TRP A 90 -8.88 0.70 5.81
C TRP A 90 -7.80 -0.38 5.63
N ALA A 91 -8.19 -1.65 5.44
CA ALA A 91 -7.23 -2.74 5.29
C ALA A 91 -6.45 -2.65 3.96
N TRP A 92 -7.11 -2.23 2.88
CA TRP A 92 -6.50 -2.00 1.58
C TRP A 92 -5.45 -0.89 1.68
N SER A 93 -5.82 0.28 2.21
CA SER A 93 -4.91 1.40 2.44
C SER A 93 -3.75 1.01 3.35
N SER A 94 -4.02 0.27 4.43
CA SER A 94 -2.98 -0.26 5.32
C SER A 94 -1.95 -1.08 4.55
N VAL A 95 -2.39 -2.00 3.69
CA VAL A 95 -1.49 -2.84 2.91
C VAL A 95 -0.76 -2.04 1.84
N ASN A 96 -1.49 -1.24 1.05
CA ASN A 96 -0.92 -0.53 -0.10
C ASN A 96 0.13 0.51 0.30
N THR A 97 -0.05 1.16 1.45
CA THR A 97 0.86 2.20 1.92
C THR A 97 2.08 1.69 2.69
N ARG A 98 2.06 0.42 3.16
CA ARG A 98 3.01 -0.09 4.16
C ARG A 98 3.65 -1.43 3.84
N CYS A 99 3.19 -2.14 2.81
CA CYS A 99 3.78 -3.44 2.49
C CYS A 99 5.20 -3.29 1.94
N VAL A 100 6.04 -4.26 2.29
CA VAL A 100 7.39 -4.41 1.75
C VAL A 100 7.49 -5.72 0.99
N TYR A 101 8.37 -5.77 0.01
CA TYR A 101 8.67 -7.00 -0.74
C TYR A 101 9.86 -7.72 -0.12
N MET A 102 9.71 -9.02 0.15
CA MET A 102 10.75 -9.84 0.76
C MET A 102 11.89 -10.16 -0.20
N SER A 103 11.62 -10.23 -1.50
CA SER A 103 12.60 -10.39 -2.57
C SER A 103 12.50 -9.20 -3.51
N GLN A 104 13.65 -8.69 -3.97
CA GLN A 104 13.62 -7.78 -5.11
C GLN A 104 13.16 -8.60 -6.33
N PRO A 105 12.19 -8.12 -7.12
CA PRO A 105 11.88 -8.76 -8.38
C PRO A 105 13.18 -8.73 -9.19
N GLN A 106 13.79 -9.90 -9.41
CA GLN A 106 14.85 -9.95 -10.41
C GLN A 106 14.20 -9.56 -11.74
N ASN A 107 14.94 -8.85 -12.60
CA ASN A 107 14.55 -8.62 -13.99
C ASN A 107 14.55 -9.95 -14.79
N SER A 108 13.92 -11.00 -14.28
CA SER A 108 13.70 -12.24 -14.98
C SER A 108 12.35 -12.11 -15.69
N VAL A 109 12.41 -11.80 -16.97
CA VAL A 109 11.28 -11.91 -17.91
C VAL A 109 10.81 -13.38 -18.06
N LEU A 110 11.34 -14.30 -17.23
CA LEU A 110 11.34 -15.73 -17.47
C LEU A 110 10.70 -16.54 -16.33
N SER A 111 10.12 -15.91 -15.30
CA SER A 111 9.44 -16.65 -14.23
C SER A 111 8.25 -15.88 -13.66
N PRO A 112 7.04 -16.06 -14.21
CA PRO A 112 5.79 -15.53 -13.64
C PRO A 112 5.47 -16.07 -12.23
N ASP A 113 6.21 -17.09 -11.77
CA ASP A 113 5.99 -17.85 -10.54
C ASP A 113 6.93 -17.46 -9.38
N GLU A 114 7.79 -16.45 -9.52
CA GLU A 114 8.40 -15.82 -8.34
C GLU A 114 7.29 -15.04 -7.62
N GLU A 115 6.55 -15.73 -6.74
CA GLU A 115 5.54 -15.13 -5.88
C GLU A 115 6.10 -13.84 -5.28
N ASP A 116 5.53 -12.70 -5.66
CA ASP A 116 5.74 -11.41 -5.02
C ASP A 116 5.34 -11.54 -3.54
N LYS A 117 6.30 -11.97 -2.70
CA LYS A 117 6.11 -12.15 -1.26
C LYS A 117 6.13 -10.79 -0.60
N SER A 118 4.99 -10.12 -0.66
CA SER A 118 4.73 -8.92 0.13
C SER A 118 4.45 -9.28 1.59
N ALA A 119 4.91 -8.42 2.50
CA ALA A 119 4.67 -8.54 3.94
C ALA A 119 4.32 -7.18 4.54
N LEU A 120 3.55 -7.20 5.63
CA LEU A 120 3.49 -6.07 6.56
C LEU A 120 4.56 -6.32 7.63
N ALA A 121 5.47 -5.37 7.80
CA ALA A 121 6.59 -5.48 8.73
C ALA A 121 6.40 -4.46 9.86
N PRO A 122 5.88 -4.87 11.03
CA PRO A 122 5.69 -3.98 12.17
C PRO A 122 6.99 -3.22 12.52
N PHE A 123 6.84 -1.98 12.99
CA PHE A 123 7.91 -1.00 13.26
C PHE A 123 8.60 -0.44 12.02
N LEU A 124 8.93 -1.28 11.04
CA LEU A 124 9.53 -0.83 9.79
C LEU A 124 8.60 0.15 9.07
N ASP A 125 7.32 -0.21 8.99
CA ASP A 125 6.29 0.58 8.32
C ASP A 125 5.91 1.89 9.05
N LEU A 126 6.57 2.23 10.15
CA LEU A 126 6.47 3.53 10.80
C LEU A 126 7.44 4.56 10.21
N LEU A 127 8.46 4.12 9.48
CA LEU A 127 9.48 5.00 8.92
C LEU A 127 8.90 5.76 7.72
N ASN A 128 8.99 7.08 7.77
CA ASN A 128 8.49 7.95 6.71
C ASN A 128 9.43 8.03 5.51
N HIS A 129 8.89 8.46 4.38
CA HIS A 129 9.64 8.66 3.14
C HIS A 129 10.38 10.00 3.12
N THR A 130 11.63 9.97 2.67
CA THR A 130 12.29 11.11 2.02
C THR A 130 13.14 10.65 0.84
N VAL A 131 13.43 11.57 -0.08
CA VAL A 131 14.34 11.35 -1.22
C VAL A 131 15.81 11.59 -0.85
N ASP A 132 16.06 12.23 0.29
CA ASP A 132 17.41 12.66 0.72
C ASP A 132 18.21 11.59 1.47
N VAL A 133 17.63 10.39 1.63
CA VAL A 133 18.28 9.28 2.34
C VAL A 133 18.48 8.09 1.43
N GLU A 134 19.56 7.36 1.70
CA GLU A 134 19.86 6.09 1.05
C GLU A 134 19.85 4.98 2.10
N VAL A 135 19.19 3.87 1.77
CA VAL A 135 19.05 2.73 2.67
C VAL A 135 19.26 1.43 1.92
N ASN A 136 19.87 0.45 2.58
CA ASN A 136 19.91 -0.93 2.12
C ASN A 136 18.79 -1.70 2.82
N ALA A 137 17.69 -1.95 2.10
CA ALA A 137 16.54 -2.70 2.58
C ALA A 137 16.51 -4.08 1.91
N ARG A 138 16.59 -5.15 2.70
CA ARG A 138 16.57 -6.53 2.19
C ARG A 138 16.04 -7.51 3.22
N PHE A 139 15.47 -8.62 2.74
CA PHE A 139 15.28 -9.79 3.58
C PHE A 139 16.60 -10.55 3.72
N ASP A 140 17.00 -10.85 4.95
CA ASP A 140 18.18 -11.67 5.23
C ASP A 140 17.74 -13.11 5.53
N ASP A 141 18.01 -13.99 4.58
CA ASP A 141 17.66 -15.40 4.67
C ASP A 141 18.32 -16.15 5.82
N SER A 142 19.50 -15.71 6.26
CA SER A 142 20.23 -16.37 7.35
C SER A 142 19.54 -16.16 8.70
N SER A 143 19.09 -14.93 8.95
CA SER A 143 18.39 -14.55 10.19
C SER A 143 16.86 -14.60 10.07
N LYS A 144 16.33 -14.88 8.88
CA LYS A 144 14.90 -14.86 8.55
C LYS A 144 14.21 -13.57 9.00
N SER A 145 14.89 -12.44 8.77
CA SER A 145 14.43 -11.11 9.17
C SER A 145 14.58 -10.09 8.06
N TYR A 146 13.70 -9.09 8.04
CA TYR A 146 13.87 -7.93 7.17
C TYR A 146 14.83 -6.93 7.82
N LYS A 147 15.85 -6.49 7.07
CA LYS A 147 16.88 -5.58 7.55
C LYS A 147 16.88 -4.31 6.72
N ILE A 148 16.84 -3.18 7.41
CA ILE A 148 17.09 -1.85 6.82
C ILE A 148 18.32 -1.27 7.49
N THR A 149 19.33 -0.96 6.67
CA THR A 149 20.54 -0.27 7.10
C THR A 149 20.57 1.11 6.45
N THR A 150 20.59 2.17 7.25
CA THR A 150 20.81 3.53 6.72
C THR A 150 22.24 3.68 6.22
N LEU A 151 22.40 4.31 5.06
CA LEU A 151 23.70 4.73 4.51
C LEU A 151 23.92 6.23 4.71
N THR A 152 22.88 6.95 5.16
CA THR A 152 22.92 8.36 5.54
C THR A 152 23.07 8.51 7.05
N ALA A 153 23.90 9.45 7.49
CA ALA A 153 24.07 9.75 8.90
C ALA A 153 22.79 10.35 9.51
N CYS A 154 22.48 9.98 10.75
CA CYS A 154 21.34 10.48 11.52
C CYS A 154 21.86 10.91 12.90
N LYS A 155 21.45 12.10 13.39
CA LYS A 155 21.84 12.55 14.73
C LYS A 155 20.86 12.01 15.77
N PRO A 156 21.28 11.93 17.05
CA PRO A 156 20.33 11.68 18.13
C PRO A 156 19.15 12.64 18.05
N TYR A 157 17.95 12.09 18.24
CA TYR A 157 16.66 12.81 18.21
C TYR A 157 16.18 13.27 16.82
N ASP A 158 16.94 13.05 15.74
CA ASP A 158 16.43 13.22 14.39
C ASP A 158 15.42 12.11 14.06
N GLN A 159 14.44 12.44 13.22
CA GLN A 159 13.57 11.43 12.64
C GLN A 159 14.38 10.56 11.68
N VAL A 160 14.23 9.24 11.83
CA VAL A 160 14.79 8.26 10.89
C VAL A 160 13.82 8.10 9.72
N PHE A 161 14.31 8.34 8.51
CA PHE A 161 13.56 8.15 7.27
C PHE A 161 14.09 6.97 6.48
N ILE A 162 13.27 6.49 5.55
CA ILE A 162 13.68 5.58 4.49
C ILE A 162 13.29 6.15 3.12
N ASN A 163 13.80 5.55 2.06
CA ASN A 163 13.37 5.87 0.70
C ASN A 163 12.41 4.78 0.20
N TYR A 164 11.16 5.14 -0.12
CA TYR A 164 10.16 4.18 -0.62
C TYR A 164 10.40 3.78 -2.08
N GLY A 165 11.33 4.46 -2.76
CA GLY A 165 11.67 4.27 -4.16
C GLY A 165 11.41 5.54 -4.98
N PRO A 166 11.78 5.52 -6.28
CA PRO A 166 11.67 6.68 -7.17
C PRO A 166 10.22 6.89 -7.63
N HIS A 167 9.33 7.28 -6.72
CA HIS A 167 7.92 7.48 -6.99
C HIS A 167 7.60 8.93 -7.37
N SER A 168 6.76 9.10 -8.40
CA SER A 168 6.23 10.42 -8.77
C SER A 168 5.22 10.92 -7.74
N ASN A 169 4.97 12.23 -7.71
CA ASN A 169 3.92 12.78 -6.84
C ASN A 169 2.53 12.27 -7.21
N GLU A 170 2.27 11.89 -8.47
CA GLU A 170 1.01 11.22 -8.82
C GLU A 170 0.88 9.87 -8.09
N LYS A 171 1.94 9.04 -8.12
CA LYS A 171 1.92 7.75 -7.41
C LYS A 171 1.82 7.96 -5.89
N LEU A 172 2.64 8.84 -5.31
CA LEU A 172 2.59 9.12 -3.88
C LEU A 172 1.21 9.63 -3.44
N LEU A 173 0.58 10.51 -4.23
CA LEU A 173 -0.74 11.04 -3.90
C LEU A 173 -1.80 9.95 -3.94
N LEU A 174 -1.88 9.22 -5.06
CA LEU A 174 -2.98 8.28 -5.29
C LEU A 174 -2.86 7.02 -4.42
N GLU A 175 -1.64 6.52 -4.21
CA GLU A 175 -1.41 5.22 -3.58
C GLU A 175 -0.91 5.34 -2.13
N TYR A 176 -0.27 6.44 -1.74
CA TYR A 176 0.28 6.67 -0.39
C TYR A 176 -0.40 7.82 0.37
N GLY A 177 -1.18 8.67 -0.30
CA GLY A 177 -1.93 9.75 0.33
C GLY A 177 -1.12 11.01 0.66
N PHE A 178 0.06 11.22 0.05
CA PHE A 178 0.87 12.43 0.25
C PHE A 178 1.62 12.86 -1.00
N THR A 179 2.20 14.06 -1.00
CA THR A 179 3.13 14.53 -2.04
C THR A 179 4.38 15.10 -1.41
N LEU A 180 5.48 15.13 -2.16
CA LEU A 180 6.72 15.76 -1.71
C LEU A 180 6.92 17.13 -2.40
N PRO A 181 7.39 18.15 -1.66
CA PRO A 181 7.86 19.38 -2.29
C PRO A 181 9.13 19.07 -3.11
N CYS A 182 9.23 19.63 -4.31
CA CYS A 182 10.41 19.49 -5.18
C CYS A 182 10.86 18.02 -5.44
N ASN A 183 9.91 17.08 -5.57
CA ASN A 183 10.23 15.67 -5.82
C ASN A 183 11.06 15.49 -7.12
N PRO A 184 12.33 15.02 -7.05
CA PRO A 184 13.19 14.85 -8.22
C PRO A 184 12.72 13.70 -9.14
N HIS A 185 11.89 12.79 -8.64
CA HIS A 185 11.32 11.68 -9.41
C HIS A 185 9.94 12.01 -9.97
N ASN A 186 9.49 13.26 -9.84
CA ASN A 186 8.19 13.66 -10.35
C ASN A 186 8.12 13.52 -11.87
N ASN A 187 7.06 12.90 -12.36
CA ASN A 187 6.84 12.65 -13.78
C ASN A 187 5.34 12.57 -14.07
N ILE A 188 5.00 12.66 -15.36
CA ILE A 188 3.65 12.49 -15.89
C ILE A 188 3.74 11.40 -16.96
N SER A 189 2.91 10.36 -16.85
CA SER A 189 2.80 9.34 -17.90
C SER A 189 1.93 9.85 -19.04
N LEU A 190 2.39 9.69 -20.28
CA LEU A 190 1.65 10.03 -21.48
C LEU A 190 1.46 8.77 -22.31
N THR A 191 0.25 8.50 -22.81
CA THR A 191 0.06 7.46 -23.83
C THR A 191 0.37 8.02 -25.21
N LEU A 192 0.83 7.19 -26.15
CA LEU A 192 1.18 7.63 -27.51
C LEU A 192 0.00 8.33 -28.23
N SER A 193 -1.22 7.87 -27.96
CA SER A 193 -2.47 8.48 -28.44
C SER A 193 -2.72 9.89 -27.91
N GLN A 194 -2.07 10.28 -26.80
CA GLN A 194 -2.16 11.60 -26.17
C GLN A 194 -0.99 12.52 -26.58
N SER A 195 0.10 11.97 -27.12
CA SER A 195 1.27 12.75 -27.57
C SER A 195 1.21 13.20 -29.03
N LEU A 196 0.28 12.66 -29.81
CA LEU A 196 0.12 13.03 -31.21
C LEU A 196 -0.92 14.15 -31.34
N PRO A 197 -0.65 15.22 -32.12
CA PRO A 197 -1.65 16.23 -32.43
C PRO A 197 -2.85 15.55 -33.11
N VAL A 198 -4.05 15.85 -32.62
CA VAL A 198 -5.30 15.39 -33.23
C VAL A 198 -5.39 16.02 -34.64
N PRO A 199 -5.61 15.25 -35.71
CA PRO A 199 -5.74 15.78 -37.06
C PRO A 199 -6.95 16.72 -37.22
#